data_AF-A0A5N3W294-F1
#
_entry.id   AF-A0A5N3W294-F1
#
_cell.length_a   1.000
_cell.length_b   1.000
_cell.length_c   1.000
_cell.angle_alpha   90.00
_cell.angle_beta   90.00
_cell.angle_gamma   90.00
#
_symmetry.space_group_name_H-M   'P 1'
#
loop_
_entity.id
_entity.type
_entity.pdbx_description
1 polymer ?
#
loop_
_entity_poly.entity_id
_entity_poly.type
_entity_poly.pdbx_seq_one_letter_code
_entity_poly.pdbx_strand_id
1 'polypeptide(L)'
;MLSLLAPRACVLVGCIFVSSAEVFGLSDQYPPLWDESPGQFSDYSVENGKYIIDPWVYPKRMGMYKILLNKTASYFEKFAPDNERNILWGLALQHGWQFSSGRLVDPTQTTDCGYESGDRLCISVDSWWADLNYFLCALPFLAAVDAGIMGITSDQVQLVPPPKDQTKFCLSASSCQLSYPSTMRKWDALYKHLQSPSRSFEDLLKYMWEAHVSALDDGYKVFEDRFEYYSKPEADFGKDWSVFVDYIAAANFPTTFSTISAFQKALPPRVLVDGDRAPFISDFTDVQNIVLLGLNLVGESHSGSRTRTVINEGWADHARSYCLNF
;
A
#
# COMPACT_ATOMS: atom_id res chain seq x y z
N MET A 1 -29.73 0.01 11.66
CA MET A 1 -29.37 1.42 11.44
C MET A 1 -27.88 1.64 11.21
N LEU A 2 -26.97 0.94 11.90
CA LEU A 2 -25.51 1.03 11.65
C LEU A 2 -25.06 0.51 10.26
N SER A 3 -25.79 -0.44 9.66
CA SER A 3 -25.40 -1.06 8.37
C SER A 3 -25.41 -0.12 7.15
N LEU A 4 -26.06 1.05 7.24
CA LEU A 4 -26.08 2.06 6.17
C LEU A 4 -25.11 3.23 6.43
N LEU A 5 -24.44 3.27 7.60
CA LEU A 5 -23.51 4.35 7.96
C LEU A 5 -22.14 4.16 7.32
N ALA A 6 -21.52 2.98 7.45
CA ALA A 6 -20.24 2.69 6.79
C ALA A 6 -20.26 2.94 5.27
N PRO A 7 -21.25 2.43 4.52
CA PRO A 7 -21.29 2.64 3.08
C PRO A 7 -21.41 4.13 2.69
N ARG A 8 -22.09 4.96 3.50
CA ARG A 8 -22.21 6.41 3.30
C ARG A 8 -20.94 7.16 3.72
N ALA A 9 -20.32 6.76 4.82
CA ALA A 9 -19.05 7.32 5.28
C ALA A 9 -17.94 7.05 4.27
N CYS A 10 -17.84 5.82 3.73
CA CYS A 10 -16.89 5.48 2.66
C CYS A 10 -17.11 6.34 1.40
N VAL A 11 -18.35 6.54 0.98
CA VAL A 11 -18.69 7.39 -0.18
C VAL A 11 -18.27 8.83 0.10
N LEU A 12 -18.59 9.38 1.28
CA LEU A 12 -18.19 10.75 1.64
C LEU A 12 -16.67 10.92 1.67
N VAL A 13 -15.97 9.98 2.30
CA VAL A 13 -14.50 9.96 2.36
C VAL A 13 -13.91 9.86 0.94
N GLY A 14 -14.41 8.92 0.12
CA GLY A 14 -14.01 8.78 -1.29
C GLY A 14 -14.23 10.05 -2.11
N CYS A 15 -15.38 10.71 -1.96
CA CYS A 15 -15.71 11.95 -2.66
C CYS A 15 -14.86 13.14 -2.22
N ILE A 16 -14.48 13.22 -0.93
CA ILE A 16 -13.53 14.24 -0.43
C ILE A 16 -12.16 14.05 -1.10
N PHE A 17 -11.71 12.80 -1.25
CA PHE A 17 -10.43 12.51 -1.90
C PHE A 17 -10.43 12.87 -3.40
N VAL A 18 -11.52 12.58 -4.12
CA VAL A 18 -11.61 12.93 -5.55
C VAL A 18 -11.71 14.44 -5.78
N SER A 19 -12.42 15.17 -4.90
CA SER A 19 -12.59 16.62 -5.03
C SER A 19 -11.34 17.43 -4.68
N SER A 20 -10.33 16.81 -4.07
CA SER A 20 -9.09 17.45 -3.60
C SER A 20 -7.90 17.27 -4.56
N ALA A 21 -8.11 16.64 -5.73
CA ALA A 21 -7.06 16.43 -6.72
C ALA A 21 -6.74 17.74 -7.48
N GLU A 22 -5.90 18.59 -6.88
CA GLU A 22 -5.29 19.74 -7.56
C GLU A 22 -4.15 19.31 -8.49
N VAL A 23 -3.99 20.02 -9.61
CA VAL A 23 -2.89 19.81 -10.58
C VAL A 23 -1.62 20.48 -10.03
N PHE A 24 -0.78 19.71 -9.33
CA PHE A 24 0.53 20.18 -8.86
C PHE A 24 1.64 19.82 -9.86
N GLY A 25 2.78 20.50 -9.75
CA GLY A 25 4.01 20.10 -10.44
C GLY A 25 4.40 18.66 -10.08
N LEU A 26 4.83 17.88 -11.08
CA LEU A 26 5.10 16.44 -10.93
C LEU A 26 6.22 16.12 -9.93
N SER A 27 7.20 17.02 -9.72
CA SER A 27 8.35 16.78 -8.83
C SER A 27 7.99 16.76 -7.34
N ASP A 28 7.03 17.55 -6.91
CA ASP A 28 6.67 17.70 -5.47
C ASP A 28 5.77 16.57 -4.96
N GLN A 29 5.54 15.55 -5.79
CA GLN A 29 4.57 14.48 -5.55
C GLN A 29 5.21 13.08 -5.49
N TYR A 30 6.49 12.94 -5.83
CA TYR A 30 7.18 11.66 -5.70
C TYR A 30 7.38 11.29 -4.23
N PRO A 31 7.46 9.98 -3.91
CA PRO A 31 7.81 9.54 -2.57
C PRO A 31 9.15 10.12 -2.09
N PRO A 32 9.35 10.28 -0.77
CA PRO A 32 10.64 10.66 -0.22
C PRO A 32 11.79 9.80 -0.77
N LEU A 33 12.93 10.43 -1.02
CA LEU A 33 14.15 9.78 -1.52
C LEU A 33 13.97 9.03 -2.85
N TRP A 34 12.99 9.40 -3.66
CA TRP A 34 12.70 8.73 -4.93
C TRP A 34 13.89 8.70 -5.88
N ASP A 35 14.62 9.81 -6.02
CA ASP A 35 15.75 9.91 -6.94
C ASP A 35 16.97 9.14 -6.43
N GLU A 36 17.17 9.11 -5.11
CA GLU A 36 18.21 8.36 -4.43
C GLU A 36 17.94 6.85 -4.38
N SER A 37 16.69 6.43 -4.56
CA SER A 37 16.30 5.03 -4.62
C SER A 37 16.75 4.34 -5.92
N PRO A 38 17.20 3.07 -5.85
CA PRO A 38 17.53 2.23 -7.00
C PRO A 38 16.47 2.29 -8.11
N GLY A 39 16.89 2.59 -9.33
CA GLY A 39 16.02 2.68 -10.50
C GLY A 39 16.04 1.42 -11.38
N GLN A 40 17.04 0.55 -11.18
CA GLN A 40 17.29 -0.66 -11.94
C GLN A 40 18.02 -1.72 -11.09
N PHE A 41 18.01 -2.98 -11.52
CA PHE A 41 18.59 -4.09 -10.75
C PHE A 41 20.10 -3.93 -10.47
N SER A 42 20.85 -3.37 -11.42
CA SER A 42 22.30 -3.15 -11.29
C SER A 42 22.68 -2.13 -10.21
N ASP A 43 21.71 -1.38 -9.69
CA ASP A 43 21.94 -0.46 -8.57
C ASP A 43 21.98 -1.22 -7.21
N TYR A 44 21.57 -2.50 -7.18
CA TYR A 44 21.73 -3.38 -6.02
C TYR A 44 23.02 -4.19 -6.07
N SER A 45 23.48 -4.62 -4.91
CA SER A 45 24.59 -5.57 -4.78
C SER A 45 24.26 -6.92 -5.40
N VAL A 46 25.27 -7.57 -5.97
CA VAL A 46 25.17 -8.92 -6.54
C VAL A 46 26.02 -9.89 -5.74
N GLU A 47 25.41 -10.98 -5.27
CA GLU A 47 26.09 -12.08 -4.59
C GLU A 47 25.70 -13.41 -5.23
N ASN A 48 26.69 -14.24 -5.57
CA ASN A 48 26.47 -15.55 -6.21
C ASN A 48 25.54 -15.49 -7.44
N GLY A 49 25.63 -14.40 -8.23
CA GLY A 49 24.81 -14.18 -9.43
C GLY A 49 23.38 -13.71 -9.15
N LYS A 50 23.04 -13.35 -7.91
CA LYS A 50 21.72 -12.85 -7.51
C LYS A 50 21.79 -11.40 -7.06
N TYR A 51 20.82 -10.60 -7.45
CA TYR A 51 20.58 -9.28 -6.87
C TYR A 51 20.07 -9.44 -5.44
N ILE A 52 20.82 -8.88 -4.49
CA ILE A 52 20.49 -8.89 -3.06
C ILE A 52 19.82 -7.57 -2.72
N ILE A 53 18.55 -7.65 -2.35
CA ILE A 53 17.74 -6.48 -1.99
C ILE A 53 17.41 -6.59 -0.51
N ASP A 54 17.72 -5.54 0.24
CA ASP A 54 17.34 -5.46 1.65
C ASP A 54 16.10 -4.57 1.79
N PRO A 55 14.90 -5.16 1.89
CA PRO A 55 13.66 -4.40 1.99
C PRO A 55 13.49 -3.77 3.38
N TRP A 56 14.39 -3.97 4.33
CA TRP A 56 14.32 -3.33 5.65
C TRP A 56 15.09 -2.01 5.69
N VAL A 57 15.55 -1.54 4.53
CA VAL A 57 16.13 -0.22 4.31
C VAL A 57 15.25 0.55 3.32
N TYR A 58 14.79 1.74 3.71
CA TYR A 58 13.76 2.47 3.00
C TYR A 58 14.07 2.73 1.52
N PRO A 59 15.22 3.32 1.14
CA PRO A 59 15.51 3.55 -0.28
C PRO A 59 15.55 2.25 -1.10
N LYS A 60 15.99 1.13 -0.51
CA LYS A 60 16.06 -0.17 -1.17
C LYS A 60 14.67 -0.76 -1.39
N ARG A 61 13.75 -0.68 -0.40
CA ARG A 61 12.35 -1.08 -0.60
C ARG A 61 11.65 -0.18 -1.62
N MET A 62 11.85 1.13 -1.54
CA MET A 62 11.32 2.08 -2.52
C MET A 62 11.84 1.79 -3.95
N GLY A 63 13.11 1.39 -4.08
CA GLY A 63 13.68 0.97 -5.36
C GLY A 63 12.98 -0.24 -5.99
N MET A 64 12.44 -1.17 -5.19
CA MET A 64 11.63 -2.27 -5.70
C MET A 64 10.37 -1.75 -6.41
N TYR A 65 9.68 -0.78 -5.82
CA TYR A 65 8.52 -0.13 -6.44
C TYR A 65 8.90 0.66 -7.69
N LYS A 66 9.99 1.43 -7.63
CA LYS A 66 10.50 2.20 -8.77
C LYS A 66 10.82 1.33 -9.97
N ILE A 67 11.49 0.20 -9.75
CA ILE A 67 11.78 -0.78 -10.81
C ILE A 67 10.49 -1.39 -11.35
N LEU A 68 9.56 -1.79 -10.48
CA LEU A 68 8.28 -2.35 -10.91
C LEU A 68 7.48 -1.37 -11.79
N LEU A 69 7.41 -0.09 -11.39
CA LEU A 69 6.77 0.97 -12.16
C LEU A 69 7.44 1.19 -13.50
N ASN A 70 8.79 1.24 -13.54
CA ASN A 70 9.55 1.40 -14.77
C ASN A 70 9.35 0.21 -15.72
N LYS A 71 9.39 -1.02 -15.21
CA LYS A 71 9.24 -2.25 -16.00
C LYS A 71 7.83 -2.48 -16.51
N THR A 72 6.84 -1.87 -15.87
CA THR A 72 5.44 -1.95 -16.32
C THR A 72 4.99 -0.75 -17.15
N ALA A 73 5.81 0.29 -17.30
CA ALA A 73 5.40 1.56 -17.90
C ALA A 73 4.83 1.43 -19.32
N SER A 74 5.47 0.61 -20.16
CA SER A 74 5.05 0.40 -21.55
C SER A 74 3.64 -0.19 -21.68
N TYR A 75 3.16 -0.95 -20.68
CA TYR A 75 1.79 -1.47 -20.68
C TYR A 75 0.73 -0.39 -20.40
N PHE A 76 1.14 0.76 -19.84
CA PHE A 76 0.25 1.88 -19.49
C PHE A 76 0.34 3.07 -20.43
N GLU A 77 1.29 3.10 -21.37
CA GLU A 77 1.42 4.16 -22.40
C GLU A 77 0.14 4.39 -23.19
N LYS A 78 -0.68 3.34 -23.38
CA LYS A 78 -1.98 3.42 -24.05
C LYS A 78 -3.04 4.22 -23.28
N PHE A 79 -2.84 4.45 -21.98
CA PHE A 79 -3.79 5.16 -21.12
C PHE A 79 -3.38 6.60 -20.85
N ALA A 80 -2.08 6.88 -20.72
CA ALA A 80 -1.53 8.22 -20.52
C ALA A 80 -0.01 8.24 -20.79
N PRO A 81 0.56 9.42 -21.12
CA PRO A 81 2.02 9.59 -21.16
C PRO A 81 2.64 9.49 -19.75
N ASP A 82 3.97 9.47 -19.71
CA ASP A 82 4.79 9.65 -18.50
C ASP A 82 4.48 8.69 -17.34
N ASN A 83 3.92 7.52 -17.65
CA ASN A 83 3.56 6.47 -16.70
C ASN A 83 2.54 6.91 -15.63
N GLU A 84 1.85 8.06 -15.78
CA GLU A 84 1.01 8.65 -14.73
C GLU A 84 -0.20 7.77 -14.35
N ARG A 85 -0.73 7.03 -15.32
CA ARG A 85 -1.85 6.10 -15.14
C ARG A 85 -1.43 4.68 -14.78
N ASN A 86 -0.19 4.45 -14.36
CA ASN A 86 0.19 3.15 -13.83
C ASN A 86 -0.56 2.87 -12.52
N ILE A 87 -1.36 1.80 -12.48
CA ILE A 87 -2.14 1.43 -11.29
C ILE A 87 -1.28 0.96 -10.12
N LEU A 88 0.03 0.77 -10.32
CA LEU A 88 0.96 0.35 -9.26
C LEU A 88 1.52 1.55 -8.47
N TRP A 89 1.21 2.80 -8.86
CA TRP A 89 1.65 3.99 -8.12
C TRP A 89 1.16 4.02 -6.67
N GLY A 90 -0.04 3.48 -6.43
CA GLY A 90 -0.59 3.35 -5.08
C GLY A 90 0.35 2.65 -4.09
N LEU A 91 1.11 1.65 -4.54
CA LEU A 91 2.05 0.92 -3.68
C LEU A 91 3.23 1.80 -3.25
N ALA A 92 3.84 2.53 -4.20
CA ALA A 92 5.00 3.37 -3.97
C ALA A 92 4.66 4.59 -3.10
N LEU A 93 3.57 5.29 -3.44
CA LEU A 93 3.14 6.50 -2.75
C LEU A 93 2.72 6.19 -1.31
N GLN A 94 1.98 5.10 -1.09
CA GLN A 94 1.61 4.69 0.27
C GLN A 94 2.84 4.35 1.12
N HIS A 95 3.87 3.72 0.55
CA HIS A 95 5.13 3.51 1.26
C HIS A 95 5.83 4.84 1.61
N GLY A 96 5.77 5.81 0.70
CA GLY A 96 6.24 7.18 0.95
C GLY A 96 5.52 7.87 2.11
N TRP A 97 4.19 7.81 2.15
CA TRP A 97 3.40 8.34 3.26
C TRP A 97 3.74 7.65 4.60
N GLN A 98 3.92 6.33 4.59
CA GLN A 98 4.32 5.59 5.80
C GLN A 98 5.68 6.05 6.34
N PHE A 99 6.64 6.32 5.45
CA PHE A 99 7.95 6.86 5.83
C PHE A 99 7.82 8.27 6.42
N SER A 100 7.19 9.19 5.68
CA SER A 100 7.05 10.58 6.10
C SER A 100 6.28 10.76 7.40
N SER A 101 5.30 9.88 7.67
CA SER A 101 4.47 9.97 8.88
C SER A 101 5.06 9.26 10.09
N GLY A 102 6.24 8.65 9.97
CA GLY A 102 6.91 7.93 11.06
C GLY A 102 6.30 6.55 11.33
N ARG A 103 5.53 5.99 10.40
CA ARG A 103 4.89 4.67 10.58
C ARG A 103 5.84 3.51 10.34
N LEU A 104 7.00 3.72 9.72
CA LEU A 104 8.01 2.68 9.48
C LEU A 104 9.04 2.54 10.61
N VAL A 105 9.02 3.44 11.61
CA VAL A 105 9.95 3.41 12.75
C VAL A 105 9.61 2.29 13.72
N ASP A 106 10.48 2.01 14.69
CA ASP A 106 10.18 1.10 15.79
C ASP A 106 9.15 1.67 16.78
N PRO A 107 7.89 1.18 16.79
CA PRO A 107 6.86 1.71 17.68
C PRO A 107 7.11 1.38 19.16
N THR A 108 7.93 0.37 19.45
CA THR A 108 8.21 -0.08 20.82
C THR A 108 9.21 0.84 21.53
N GLN A 109 9.95 1.67 20.79
CA GLN A 109 11.07 2.48 21.27
C GLN A 109 12.17 1.66 21.95
N THR A 110 12.25 0.36 21.67
CA THR A 110 13.31 -0.51 22.20
C THR A 110 14.59 -0.43 21.35
N THR A 111 14.46 0.01 20.11
CA THR A 111 15.55 0.31 19.17
C THR A 111 15.43 1.74 18.64
N ASP A 112 16.49 2.21 18.00
CA ASP A 112 16.56 3.51 17.34
C ASP A 112 16.26 3.44 15.83
N CYS A 113 15.74 2.30 15.34
CA CYS A 113 15.40 2.07 13.94
C CYS A 113 14.33 3.06 13.43
N GLY A 114 14.67 3.81 12.38
CA GLY A 114 13.82 4.81 11.75
C GLY A 114 13.80 6.17 12.46
N TYR A 115 14.40 6.28 13.65
CA TYR A 115 14.50 7.54 14.39
C TYR A 115 15.73 8.35 13.93
N GLU A 116 15.65 9.68 14.06
CA GLU A 116 16.78 10.57 13.72
C GLU A 116 18.02 10.34 14.58
N SER A 117 17.84 9.83 15.81
CA SER A 117 18.94 9.49 16.72
C SER A 117 19.68 8.20 16.35
N GLY A 118 19.12 7.39 15.45
CA GLY A 118 19.66 6.11 15.00
C GLY A 118 19.79 6.02 13.48
N ASP A 119 19.47 4.85 12.92
CA ASP A 119 19.37 4.69 11.46
C ASP A 119 17.99 5.13 10.97
N ARG A 120 17.89 6.39 10.53
CA ARG A 120 16.67 6.97 9.94
C ARG A 120 16.11 6.19 8.74
N LEU A 121 16.95 5.45 8.02
CA LEU A 121 16.52 4.68 6.84
C LEU A 121 16.09 3.26 7.18
N CYS A 122 16.32 2.82 8.41
CA CYS A 122 15.87 1.52 8.90
C CYS A 122 14.34 1.46 8.94
N ILE A 123 13.78 0.34 8.48
CA ILE A 123 12.37 -0.01 8.60
C ILE A 123 12.24 -1.07 9.69
N SER A 124 11.44 -0.79 10.72
CA SER A 124 11.28 -1.71 11.85
C SER A 124 10.36 -2.88 11.53
N VAL A 125 10.78 -4.09 11.90
CA VAL A 125 9.97 -5.33 11.87
C VAL A 125 8.98 -5.44 13.05
N ASP A 126 8.98 -4.46 13.95
CA ASP A 126 7.92 -4.26 14.94
C ASP A 126 6.81 -3.35 14.44
N SER A 127 7.02 -2.65 13.32
CA SER A 127 5.97 -1.81 12.76
C SER A 127 4.96 -2.65 11.99
N TRP A 128 3.69 -2.60 12.43
CA TRP A 128 2.58 -3.20 11.70
C TRP A 128 2.50 -2.64 10.27
N TRP A 129 2.69 -1.33 10.11
CA TRP A 129 2.66 -0.68 8.80
C TRP A 129 3.78 -1.16 7.88
N ALA A 130 4.99 -1.38 8.44
CA ALA A 130 6.12 -1.91 7.71
C ALA A 130 5.92 -3.37 7.29
N ASP A 131 5.38 -4.19 8.19
CA ASP A 131 5.12 -5.60 7.95
C ASP A 131 4.05 -5.79 6.87
N LEU A 132 2.93 -5.07 6.94
CA LEU A 132 1.88 -5.13 5.91
C LEU A 132 2.38 -4.58 4.57
N ASN A 133 3.16 -3.49 4.59
CA ASN A 133 3.75 -2.96 3.38
C ASN A 133 4.78 -3.92 2.76
N TYR A 134 5.47 -4.75 3.55
CA TYR A 134 6.36 -5.77 3.00
C TYR A 134 5.59 -6.70 2.06
N PHE A 135 4.39 -7.14 2.44
CA PHE A 135 3.55 -8.01 1.61
C PHE A 135 3.09 -7.29 0.33
N LEU A 136 2.77 -6.01 0.45
CA LEU A 136 2.45 -5.13 -0.69
C LEU A 136 3.66 -4.74 -1.54
N CYS A 137 4.89 -5.08 -1.13
CA CYS A 137 6.12 -4.84 -1.87
C CYS A 137 6.64 -6.14 -2.49
N ALA A 138 6.98 -7.10 -1.64
CA ALA A 138 7.66 -8.34 -2.01
C ALA A 138 6.81 -9.23 -2.91
N LEU A 139 5.51 -9.40 -2.61
CA LEU A 139 4.64 -10.28 -3.40
C LEU A 139 4.44 -9.77 -4.83
N PRO A 140 4.01 -8.52 -5.09
CA PRO A 140 3.91 -8.01 -6.46
C PRO A 140 5.27 -8.01 -7.17
N PHE A 141 6.34 -7.57 -6.49
CA PHE A 141 7.67 -7.51 -7.11
C PHE A 141 8.17 -8.89 -7.54
N LEU A 142 8.11 -9.89 -6.66
CA LEU A 142 8.59 -11.25 -6.95
C LEU A 142 7.66 -11.99 -7.91
N ALA A 143 6.35 -11.71 -7.89
CA ALA A 143 5.43 -12.23 -8.90
C ALA A 143 5.71 -11.63 -10.29
N ALA A 144 6.10 -10.36 -10.38
CA ALA A 144 6.51 -9.74 -11.64
C ALA A 144 7.83 -10.32 -12.17
N VAL A 145 8.76 -10.67 -11.28
CA VAL A 145 9.97 -11.42 -11.65
C VAL A 145 9.58 -12.78 -12.23
N ASP A 146 8.74 -13.55 -11.54
CA ASP A 146 8.33 -14.90 -11.97
C ASP A 146 7.51 -14.88 -13.27
N ALA A 147 6.69 -13.85 -13.46
CA ALA A 147 5.94 -13.60 -14.71
C ALA A 147 6.80 -13.09 -15.87
N GLY A 148 8.10 -12.87 -15.67
CA GLY A 148 9.05 -12.42 -16.68
C GLY A 148 8.96 -10.93 -17.04
N ILE A 149 8.14 -10.15 -16.33
CA ILE A 149 7.99 -8.69 -16.55
C ILE A 149 9.32 -7.96 -16.30
N MET A 150 10.10 -8.44 -15.35
CA MET A 150 11.32 -7.78 -14.91
C MET A 150 12.52 -7.98 -15.86
N GLY A 151 12.44 -8.95 -16.79
CA GLY A 151 13.51 -9.28 -17.73
C GLY A 151 14.70 -10.01 -17.11
N ILE A 152 14.49 -10.66 -15.95
CA ILE A 152 15.45 -11.51 -15.23
C ILE A 152 14.75 -12.81 -14.82
N THR A 153 15.51 -13.84 -14.43
CA THR A 153 14.95 -15.12 -13.99
C THR A 153 14.61 -15.09 -12.49
N SER A 154 13.67 -15.94 -12.06
CA SER A 154 13.14 -15.94 -10.70
C SER A 154 14.11 -16.36 -9.61
N ASP A 155 15.23 -16.98 -9.98
CA ASP A 155 16.34 -17.32 -9.09
C ASP A 155 17.39 -16.21 -8.95
N GLN A 156 17.30 -15.13 -9.74
CA GLN A 156 18.24 -14.00 -9.73
C GLN A 156 17.93 -12.91 -8.69
N VAL A 157 16.87 -13.04 -7.90
CA VAL A 157 16.54 -12.09 -6.84
C VAL A 157 16.45 -12.80 -5.49
N GLN A 158 17.09 -12.23 -4.48
CA GLN A 158 16.98 -12.67 -3.10
C GLN A 158 16.74 -11.45 -2.20
N LEU A 159 15.68 -11.51 -1.39
CA LEU A 159 15.42 -10.53 -0.36
C LEU A 159 16.17 -10.90 0.92
N VAL A 160 16.73 -9.91 1.60
CA VAL A 160 17.36 -10.07 2.90
C VAL A 160 16.27 -10.20 3.98
N PRO A 161 16.37 -11.19 4.88
CA PRO A 161 15.42 -11.32 5.98
C PRO A 161 15.57 -10.18 7.00
N PRO A 162 14.51 -9.86 7.76
CA PRO A 162 14.63 -8.93 8.88
C PRO A 162 15.55 -9.45 9.99
N PRO A 163 15.99 -8.60 10.93
CA PRO A 163 16.80 -9.03 12.07
C PRO A 163 16.10 -10.07 12.97
N LYS A 164 14.77 -10.05 13.06
CA LYS A 164 13.94 -10.99 13.82
C LYS A 164 12.69 -11.38 13.05
N ASP A 165 11.98 -12.41 13.52
CA ASP A 165 10.75 -12.91 12.89
C ASP A 165 10.91 -13.37 11.43
N GLN A 166 12.13 -13.77 11.05
CA GLN A 166 12.52 -14.09 9.67
C GLN A 166 11.59 -15.09 8.97
N THR A 167 11.10 -16.08 9.70
CA THR A 167 10.23 -17.14 9.16
C THR A 167 8.82 -16.64 8.83
N LYS A 168 8.42 -15.44 9.28
CA LYS A 168 7.14 -14.82 8.94
C LYS A 168 7.13 -14.20 7.53
N PHE A 169 8.29 -14.10 6.87
CA PHE A 169 8.44 -13.45 5.57
C PHE A 169 8.95 -14.44 4.50
N CYS A 170 8.38 -14.35 3.30
CA CYS A 170 8.94 -15.02 2.13
C CYS A 170 9.99 -14.11 1.46
N LEU A 171 11.09 -14.68 0.96
CA LEU A 171 12.30 -13.93 0.60
C LEU A 171 12.73 -14.10 -0.87
N SER A 172 12.02 -14.92 -1.62
CA SER A 172 12.27 -15.24 -3.03
C SER A 172 10.97 -15.65 -3.72
N ALA A 173 10.90 -15.56 -5.04
CA ALA A 173 9.70 -15.94 -5.79
C ALA A 173 9.21 -17.35 -5.44
N SER A 174 10.13 -18.33 -5.35
CA SER A 174 9.79 -19.71 -4.98
C SER A 174 9.25 -19.82 -3.56
N SER A 175 9.89 -19.18 -2.58
CA SER A 175 9.39 -19.19 -1.19
C SER A 175 8.03 -18.49 -1.06
N CYS A 176 7.80 -17.39 -1.79
CA CYS A 176 6.52 -16.69 -1.77
C CYS A 176 5.42 -17.50 -2.44
N GLN A 177 5.73 -18.22 -3.53
CA GLN A 177 4.79 -19.13 -4.17
C GLN A 177 4.40 -20.31 -3.25
N LEU A 178 5.33 -20.79 -2.41
CA LEU A 178 5.06 -21.85 -1.44
C LEU A 178 4.21 -21.34 -0.26
N SER A 179 4.55 -20.18 0.30
CA SER A 179 3.87 -19.63 1.48
C SER A 179 2.51 -19.00 1.14
N TYR A 180 2.40 -18.32 0.00
CA TYR A 180 1.23 -17.53 -0.40
C TYR A 180 0.76 -17.84 -1.84
N PRO A 181 0.48 -19.12 -2.19
CA PRO A 181 0.19 -19.53 -3.57
C PRO A 181 -1.08 -18.89 -4.14
N SER A 182 -2.04 -18.52 -3.30
CA SER A 182 -3.26 -17.82 -3.75
C SER A 182 -2.94 -16.40 -4.19
N THR A 183 -2.23 -15.65 -3.36
CA THR A 183 -1.89 -14.24 -3.61
C THR A 183 -0.90 -14.10 -4.77
N MET A 184 0.12 -14.95 -4.85
CA MET A 184 1.05 -14.96 -5.98
C MET A 184 0.35 -15.22 -7.32
N ARG A 185 -0.64 -16.14 -7.36
CA ARG A 185 -1.44 -16.38 -8.57
C ARG A 185 -2.30 -15.18 -8.98
N LYS A 186 -2.79 -14.38 -8.03
CA LYS A 186 -3.55 -13.17 -8.35
C LYS A 186 -2.66 -12.08 -8.95
N TRP A 187 -1.46 -11.90 -8.41
CA TRP A 187 -0.46 -11.01 -9.01
C TRP A 187 -0.02 -11.48 -10.40
N ASP A 188 0.25 -12.78 -10.57
CA ASP A 188 0.52 -13.39 -11.88
C ASP A 188 -0.62 -13.17 -12.87
N ALA A 189 -1.88 -13.31 -12.44
CA ALA A 189 -3.04 -13.00 -13.27
C ALA A 189 -3.02 -11.53 -13.75
N LEU A 190 -2.76 -10.57 -12.86
CA LEU A 190 -2.60 -9.16 -13.25
C LEU A 190 -1.52 -9.01 -14.33
N TYR A 191 -0.33 -9.59 -14.14
CA TYR A 191 0.77 -9.45 -15.10
C TYR A 191 0.48 -10.09 -16.46
N LYS A 192 -0.19 -11.24 -16.48
CA LYS A 192 -0.70 -11.84 -17.73
C LYS A 192 -1.72 -10.95 -18.42
N HIS A 193 -2.59 -10.29 -17.67
CA HIS A 193 -3.55 -9.34 -18.22
C HIS A 193 -2.91 -8.04 -18.71
N LEU A 194 -1.84 -7.56 -18.07
CA LEU A 194 -1.07 -6.40 -18.53
C LEU A 194 -0.45 -6.61 -19.92
N GLN A 195 0.02 -7.83 -20.19
CA GLN A 195 0.55 -8.21 -21.50
C GLN A 195 -0.51 -8.28 -22.60
N SER A 196 -1.81 -8.20 -22.26
CA SER A 196 -2.91 -8.24 -23.22
C SER A 196 -3.33 -6.82 -23.64
N PRO A 197 -3.13 -6.42 -24.91
CA PRO A 197 -3.37 -5.04 -25.34
C PRO A 197 -4.85 -4.63 -25.31
N SER A 198 -5.79 -5.59 -25.36
CA SER A 198 -7.23 -5.34 -25.38
C SER A 198 -7.85 -5.02 -24.01
N ARG A 199 -7.08 -5.13 -22.91
CA ARG A 199 -7.61 -4.88 -21.57
C ARG A 199 -7.84 -3.40 -21.29
N SER A 200 -9.02 -3.08 -20.76
CA SER A 200 -9.33 -1.73 -20.29
C SER A 200 -8.59 -1.42 -18.99
N PHE A 201 -8.56 -0.13 -18.64
CA PHE A 201 -7.96 0.33 -17.39
C PHE A 201 -8.70 -0.27 -16.18
N GLU A 202 -10.03 -0.28 -16.24
CA GLU A 202 -10.91 -0.75 -15.17
C GLU A 202 -10.75 -2.24 -14.93
N ASP A 203 -10.54 -3.03 -15.99
CA ASP A 203 -10.29 -4.47 -15.87
C ASP A 203 -8.95 -4.74 -15.18
N LEU A 204 -7.88 -4.03 -15.57
CA LEU A 204 -6.57 -4.17 -14.93
C LEU A 204 -6.62 -3.76 -13.46
N LEU A 205 -7.37 -2.69 -13.15
CA LEU A 205 -7.54 -2.19 -11.80
C LEU A 205 -8.24 -3.22 -10.89
N LYS A 206 -9.21 -4.00 -11.42
CA LYS A 206 -9.86 -5.09 -10.67
C LYS A 206 -8.86 -6.18 -10.28
N TYR A 207 -8.03 -6.64 -11.22
CA TYR A 207 -7.00 -7.65 -10.93
C TYR A 207 -5.98 -7.14 -9.92
N MET A 208 -5.59 -5.86 -10.01
CA MET A 208 -4.71 -5.22 -9.03
C MET A 208 -5.34 -5.23 -7.64
N TRP A 209 -6.58 -4.77 -7.50
CA TRP A 209 -7.27 -4.74 -6.21
C TRP A 209 -7.49 -6.13 -5.62
N GLU A 210 -7.82 -7.13 -6.45
CA GLU A 210 -7.97 -8.51 -5.99
C GLU A 210 -6.65 -9.05 -5.42
N ALA A 211 -5.53 -8.81 -6.10
CA ALA A 211 -4.20 -9.21 -5.63
C ALA A 211 -3.76 -8.42 -4.39
N HIS A 212 -4.04 -7.12 -4.35
CA HIS A 212 -3.73 -6.22 -3.25
C HIS A 212 -4.43 -6.62 -1.95
N VAL A 213 -5.76 -6.81 -1.99
CA VAL A 213 -6.53 -7.24 -0.81
C VAL A 213 -6.08 -8.62 -0.34
N SER A 214 -5.79 -9.55 -1.26
CA SER A 214 -5.25 -10.87 -0.91
C SER A 214 -3.90 -10.78 -0.18
N ALA A 215 -3.01 -9.86 -0.58
CA ALA A 215 -1.74 -9.63 0.09
C ALA A 215 -1.91 -9.03 1.50
N LEU A 216 -2.85 -8.09 1.66
CA LEU A 216 -3.19 -7.54 2.97
C LEU A 216 -3.77 -8.61 3.90
N ASP A 217 -4.62 -9.50 3.39
CA ASP A 217 -5.22 -10.58 4.17
C ASP A 217 -4.19 -11.58 4.67
N ASP A 218 -3.18 -11.89 3.84
CA ASP A 218 -2.08 -12.76 4.23
C ASP A 218 -1.19 -12.09 5.28
N GLY A 219 -0.87 -10.81 5.12
CA GLY A 219 -0.08 -10.05 6.11
C GLY A 219 -0.82 -9.84 7.43
N TYR A 220 -2.10 -9.45 7.39
CA TYR A 220 -2.89 -9.16 8.59
C TYR A 220 -2.97 -10.37 9.53
N LYS A 221 -3.18 -11.57 8.97
CA LYS A 221 -3.23 -12.83 9.75
C LYS A 221 -1.94 -13.11 10.52
N VAL A 222 -0.81 -12.61 10.04
CA VAL A 222 0.53 -12.89 10.58
C VAL A 222 0.96 -11.85 11.61
N PHE A 223 0.48 -10.62 11.50
CA PHE A 223 1.00 -9.46 12.25
C PHE A 223 -0.06 -8.70 13.05
N GLU A 224 -1.26 -9.25 13.27
CA GLU A 224 -2.28 -8.61 14.12
C GLU A 224 -1.77 -8.30 15.54
N ASP A 225 -0.82 -9.09 16.05
CA ASP A 225 -0.16 -8.88 17.35
C ASP A 225 0.61 -7.55 17.43
N ARG A 226 1.07 -7.01 16.30
CA ARG A 226 1.82 -5.74 16.27
C ARG A 226 1.01 -4.53 16.72
N PHE A 227 -0.32 -4.61 16.69
CA PHE A 227 -1.17 -3.55 17.22
C PHE A 227 -0.94 -3.30 18.72
N GLU A 228 -0.42 -4.27 19.47
CA GLU A 228 -0.08 -4.11 20.89
C GLU A 228 1.05 -3.09 21.13
N TYR A 229 1.83 -2.75 20.10
CA TYR A 229 2.94 -1.79 20.21
C TYR A 229 2.52 -0.34 19.99
N TYR A 230 1.26 -0.10 19.64
CA TYR A 230 0.75 1.23 19.31
C TYR A 230 -0.18 1.77 20.40
N SER A 231 -0.30 3.09 20.45
CA SER A 231 -1.37 3.76 21.20
C SER A 231 -2.73 3.25 20.71
N LYS A 232 -3.76 3.31 21.56
CA LYS A 232 -5.10 2.89 21.15
C LYS A 232 -5.60 3.63 19.89
N PRO A 233 -5.44 4.97 19.78
CA PRO A 233 -5.84 5.70 18.57
C PRO A 233 -5.15 5.22 17.28
N GLU A 234 -3.85 4.93 17.31
CA GLU A 234 -3.15 4.45 16.11
C GLU A 234 -3.50 3.00 15.79
N ALA A 235 -3.63 2.13 16.81
CA ALA A 235 -4.04 0.75 16.61
C ALA A 235 -5.45 0.65 16.02
N ASP A 236 -6.39 1.48 16.48
CA ASP A 236 -7.73 1.55 15.93
C ASP A 236 -7.69 2.10 14.49
N PHE A 237 -6.92 3.17 14.23
CA PHE A 237 -6.74 3.70 12.87
C PHE A 237 -6.18 2.66 11.90
N GLY A 238 -5.20 1.85 12.29
CA GLY A 238 -4.67 0.78 11.41
C GLY A 238 -5.72 -0.28 11.06
N LYS A 239 -6.59 -0.64 12.00
CA LYS A 239 -7.71 -1.57 11.76
C LYS A 239 -8.77 -0.95 10.84
N ASP A 240 -9.16 0.29 11.13
CA ASP A 240 -10.14 1.04 10.36
C ASP A 240 -9.64 1.29 8.93
N TRP A 241 -8.34 1.55 8.78
CA TRP A 241 -7.65 1.64 7.51
C TRP A 241 -7.76 0.35 6.69
N SER A 242 -7.47 -0.82 7.30
CA SER A 242 -7.62 -2.11 6.61
C SER A 242 -9.06 -2.34 6.11
N VAL A 243 -10.06 -1.99 6.92
CA VAL A 243 -11.48 -2.09 6.52
C VAL A 243 -11.78 -1.12 5.38
N PHE A 244 -11.32 0.13 5.47
CA PHE A 244 -11.53 1.12 4.43
C PHE A 244 -10.90 0.69 3.10
N VAL A 245 -9.74 0.04 3.13
CA VAL A 245 -9.11 -0.51 1.92
C VAL A 245 -10.02 -1.52 1.20
N ASP A 246 -10.74 -2.38 1.94
CA ASP A 246 -11.70 -3.31 1.32
C ASP A 246 -12.81 -2.56 0.56
N TYR A 247 -13.28 -1.43 1.10
CA TYR A 247 -14.29 -0.59 0.46
C TYR A 247 -13.79 0.08 -0.81
N ILE A 248 -12.60 0.70 -0.80
CA ILE A 248 -12.05 1.32 -2.01
C ILE A 248 -11.66 0.28 -3.07
N ALA A 249 -11.24 -0.92 -2.65
CA ALA A 249 -11.00 -2.05 -3.54
C ALA A 249 -12.30 -2.51 -4.22
N ALA A 250 -13.37 -2.69 -3.45
CA ALA A 250 -14.68 -3.06 -3.99
C ALA A 250 -15.23 -1.98 -4.94
N ALA A 251 -14.96 -0.70 -4.66
CA ALA A 251 -15.32 0.40 -5.54
C ALA A 251 -14.42 0.51 -6.79
N ASN A 252 -13.36 -0.29 -6.90
CA ASN A 252 -12.36 -0.21 -7.97
C ASN A 252 -11.72 1.18 -8.04
N PHE A 253 -11.31 1.73 -6.89
CA PHE A 253 -10.75 3.08 -6.77
C PHE A 253 -9.44 3.22 -7.57
N PRO A 254 -9.27 4.26 -8.41
CA PRO A 254 -8.06 4.42 -9.20
C PRO A 254 -6.82 4.68 -8.35
N THR A 255 -5.76 3.90 -8.60
CA THR A 255 -4.48 3.98 -7.90
C THR A 255 -3.39 4.64 -8.75
N THR A 256 -3.78 5.61 -9.59
CA THR A 256 -2.87 6.40 -10.43
C THR A 256 -2.05 7.37 -9.60
N PHE A 257 -1.00 7.94 -10.19
CA PHE A 257 -0.09 8.85 -9.50
C PHE A 257 -0.84 10.05 -8.89
N SER A 258 -1.59 10.80 -9.72
CA SER A 258 -2.31 12.00 -9.27
C SER A 258 -3.36 11.69 -8.20
N THR A 259 -4.15 10.63 -8.39
CA THR A 259 -5.22 10.26 -7.46
C THR A 259 -4.64 9.91 -6.09
N ILE A 260 -3.58 9.11 -6.03
CA ILE A 260 -2.99 8.71 -4.76
C ILE A 260 -2.19 9.84 -4.12
N SER A 261 -1.51 10.67 -4.92
CA SER A 261 -0.81 11.87 -4.44
C SER A 261 -1.75 12.87 -3.78
N ALA A 262 -2.97 13.03 -4.28
CA ALA A 262 -4.01 13.83 -3.64
C ALA A 262 -4.56 13.12 -2.39
N PHE A 263 -4.86 11.83 -2.51
CA PHE A 263 -5.42 11.02 -1.43
C PHE A 263 -4.56 11.05 -0.16
N GLN A 264 -3.24 10.85 -0.29
CA GLN A 264 -2.34 10.76 0.86
C GLN A 264 -2.18 12.07 1.66
N LYS A 265 -2.45 13.23 1.05
CA LYS A 265 -2.39 14.54 1.73
C LYS A 265 -3.47 14.68 2.81
N ALA A 266 -4.59 14.00 2.61
CA ALA A 266 -5.73 14.00 3.51
C ALA A 266 -5.63 12.93 4.61
N LEU A 267 -4.59 12.08 4.61
CA LEU A 267 -4.33 11.12 5.68
C LEU A 267 -3.66 11.78 6.90
N PRO A 268 -3.75 11.14 8.09
CA PRO A 268 -3.00 11.57 9.26
C PRO A 268 -1.50 11.74 8.96
N PRO A 269 -0.94 12.95 9.13
CA PRO A 269 0.45 13.25 8.76
C PRO A 269 1.49 12.67 9.73
N ARG A 270 1.05 12.17 10.89
CA ARG A 270 1.88 11.51 11.90
C ARG A 270 1.14 10.31 12.50
N VAL A 271 1.88 9.48 13.22
CA VAL A 271 1.34 8.45 14.13
C VAL A 271 0.40 9.12 15.15
N LEU A 272 -0.77 8.52 15.37
CA LEU A 272 -1.73 8.97 16.37
C LEU A 272 -1.26 8.61 17.78
N VAL A 273 -1.53 9.50 18.74
CA VAL A 273 -1.12 9.36 20.14
C VAL A 273 -2.33 9.46 21.07
N ASP A 274 -2.13 9.08 22.33
CA ASP A 274 -3.17 9.20 23.33
C ASP A 274 -3.64 10.66 23.46
N GLY A 275 -4.95 10.86 23.34
CA GLY A 275 -5.59 12.17 23.36
C GLY A 275 -6.04 12.66 21.98
N ASP A 276 -5.49 12.12 20.88
CA ASP A 276 -5.96 12.42 19.54
C ASP A 276 -7.41 11.95 19.36
N ARG A 277 -8.29 12.87 18.98
CA ARG A 277 -9.71 12.60 18.73
C ARG A 277 -10.20 13.43 17.55
N ALA A 278 -10.39 12.80 16.41
CA ALA A 278 -11.04 13.43 15.27
C ALA A 278 -12.48 13.87 15.64
N PRO A 279 -12.97 15.01 15.13
CA PRO A 279 -12.31 15.94 14.21
C PRO A 279 -11.57 17.10 14.91
N PHE A 280 -11.08 16.90 16.14
CA PHE A 280 -10.54 17.98 17.00
C PHE A 280 -9.03 17.88 17.26
N ILE A 281 -8.27 17.23 16.37
CA ILE A 281 -6.81 17.17 16.49
C ILE A 281 -6.24 18.50 16.00
N SER A 282 -5.63 19.26 16.91
CA SER A 282 -5.30 20.67 16.68
C SER A 282 -4.19 20.90 15.65
N ASP A 283 -3.29 19.94 15.47
CA ASP A 283 -2.20 20.00 14.51
C ASP A 283 -2.53 19.33 13.17
N PHE A 284 -3.79 18.89 12.99
CA PHE A 284 -4.29 18.39 11.72
C PHE A 284 -5.09 19.47 11.00
N THR A 285 -5.05 19.44 9.66
CA THR A 285 -5.97 20.26 8.86
C THR A 285 -7.42 19.78 9.02
N ASP A 286 -8.38 20.63 8.67
CA ASP A 286 -9.80 20.26 8.68
C ASP A 286 -10.08 19.02 7.82
N VAL A 287 -9.43 18.92 6.66
CA VAL A 287 -9.56 17.78 5.75
C VAL A 287 -9.06 16.50 6.42
N GLN A 288 -7.87 16.53 7.03
CA GLN A 288 -7.31 15.37 7.73
C GLN A 288 -8.18 14.92 8.91
N ASN A 289 -8.72 15.88 9.67
CA ASN A 289 -9.66 15.60 10.77
C ASN A 289 -10.95 14.94 10.26
N ILE A 290 -11.54 15.46 9.17
CA ILE A 290 -12.77 14.92 8.59
C ILE A 290 -12.53 13.52 8.01
N VAL A 291 -11.41 13.32 7.31
CA VAL A 291 -11.05 12.01 6.75
C VAL A 291 -10.86 10.98 7.87
N LEU A 292 -10.10 11.30 8.91
CA LEU A 292 -9.92 10.40 10.05
C LEU A 292 -11.26 10.07 10.74
N LEU A 293 -12.12 11.07 10.94
CA LEU A 293 -13.47 10.83 11.45
C LEU A 293 -14.27 9.87 10.57
N GLY A 294 -14.21 10.06 9.25
CA GLY A 294 -14.88 9.19 8.29
C GLY A 294 -14.37 7.75 8.35
N LEU A 295 -13.05 7.55 8.45
CA LEU A 295 -12.44 6.22 8.62
C LEU A 295 -12.90 5.54 9.92
N ASN A 296 -12.92 6.28 11.03
CA ASN A 296 -13.41 5.76 12.31
C ASN A 296 -14.87 5.27 12.21
N LEU A 297 -15.74 6.02 11.54
CA LEU A 297 -17.14 5.63 11.35
C LEU A 297 -17.29 4.36 10.49
N VAL A 298 -16.39 4.16 9.53
CA VAL A 298 -16.34 2.93 8.71
C VAL A 298 -15.94 1.74 9.59
N GLY A 299 -14.92 1.90 10.41
CA GLY A 299 -14.45 0.91 11.37
C GLY A 299 -15.49 0.51 12.42
N GLU A 300 -16.12 1.50 13.07
CA GLU A 300 -17.16 1.28 14.07
C GLU A 300 -18.32 0.46 13.52
N SER A 301 -18.77 0.78 12.30
CA SER A 301 -19.84 0.05 11.61
C SER A 301 -19.49 -1.41 11.32
N HIS A 302 -18.20 -1.73 11.23
CA HIS A 302 -17.67 -3.08 10.99
C HIS A 302 -17.43 -3.88 12.26
N SER A 303 -17.03 -3.24 13.36
CA SER A 303 -16.78 -3.90 14.66
C SER A 303 -18.00 -4.65 15.24
N GLY A 304 -19.22 -4.31 14.80
CA GLY A 304 -20.47 -5.02 15.12
C GLY A 304 -20.73 -6.30 14.33
N SER A 305 -19.91 -6.61 13.30
CA SER A 305 -20.02 -7.77 12.43
C SER A 305 -18.81 -8.67 12.66
N ARG A 306 -19.00 -9.90 13.20
CA ARG A 306 -17.91 -10.90 13.39
C ARG A 306 -17.32 -11.44 12.08
N THR A 307 -17.69 -10.87 10.96
CA THR A 307 -17.24 -11.20 9.61
C THR A 307 -16.89 -9.88 8.94
N ARG A 308 -15.77 -9.77 8.23
CA ARG A 308 -15.63 -8.71 7.22
C ARG A 308 -16.90 -8.76 6.37
N THR A 309 -17.70 -7.71 6.45
CA THR A 309 -19.02 -7.73 5.83
C THR A 309 -18.80 -7.89 4.34
N VAL A 310 -19.53 -8.80 3.69
CA VAL A 310 -19.55 -8.85 2.22
C VAL A 310 -20.02 -7.49 1.75
N ILE A 311 -19.10 -6.69 1.22
CA ILE A 311 -19.43 -5.43 0.58
C ILE A 311 -20.35 -5.80 -0.58
N ASN A 312 -21.63 -5.45 -0.46
CA ASN A 312 -22.63 -5.80 -1.47
C ASN A 312 -22.26 -5.11 -2.79
N GLU A 313 -22.30 -5.85 -3.90
CA GLU A 313 -22.09 -5.34 -5.26
C GLU A 313 -22.93 -4.08 -5.54
N GLY A 314 -24.16 -4.00 -5.01
CA GLY A 314 -25.02 -2.83 -5.14
C GLY A 314 -24.47 -1.56 -4.48
N TRP A 315 -23.69 -1.67 -3.40
CA TRP A 315 -22.95 -0.52 -2.87
C TRP A 315 -21.77 -0.16 -3.75
N ALA A 316 -21.01 -1.17 -4.21
CA ALA A 316 -19.84 -0.95 -5.04
C ALA A 316 -20.21 -0.23 -6.35
N ASP A 317 -21.31 -0.62 -6.99
CA ASP A 317 -21.86 0.07 -8.16
C ASP A 317 -22.32 1.51 -7.85
N HIS A 318 -22.94 1.71 -6.68
CA HIS A 318 -23.33 3.04 -6.23
C HIS A 318 -22.12 3.94 -5.93
N ALA A 319 -21.08 3.44 -5.27
CA ALA A 319 -19.85 4.18 -5.00
C ALA A 319 -19.11 4.57 -6.30
N ARG A 320 -19.04 3.64 -7.27
CA ARG A 320 -18.49 3.90 -8.62
C ARG A 320 -19.18 5.08 -9.30
N SER A 321 -20.52 5.09 -9.28
CA SER A 321 -21.33 6.11 -9.96
C SER A 321 -21.34 7.49 -9.31
N TYR A 322 -21.06 7.60 -8.00
CA TYR A 322 -21.16 8.87 -7.27
C TYR A 322 -19.81 9.55 -6.97
N CYS A 323 -18.74 8.81 -6.75
CA CYS A 323 -17.44 9.40 -6.39
C CYS A 323 -16.31 9.08 -7.37
N LEU A 324 -16.49 8.14 -8.30
CA LEU A 324 -15.41 7.63 -9.16
C LEU A 324 -15.69 7.78 -10.65
N ASN A 325 -16.56 8.72 -11.05
CA ASN A 325 -16.63 9.15 -12.45
C ASN A 325 -15.35 9.94 -12.76
N PHE A 326 -14.31 9.20 -13.15
CA PHE A 326 -13.10 9.67 -13.80
C PHE A 326 -13.22 9.51 -15.32
#